data_AF-E3ELC7-F1
#
_entry.id   AF-E3ELC7-F1
#
_cell.length_a   1.000
_cell.length_b   1.000
_cell.length_c   1.000
_cell.angle_alpha   90.00
_cell.angle_beta   90.00
_cell.angle_gamma   90.00
#
_symmetry.space_group_name_H-M   'P 1'
#
loop_
_entity.id
_entity.type
_entity.pdbx_description
1 polymer ?
#
loop_
_entity_poly.entity_id
_entity_poly.type
_entity_poly.pdbx_seq_one_letter_code
_entity_poly.pdbx_strand_id
1 'polypeptide(L)'
;MQNRLKQVQEFKEKCIQKYGFYVDLAPSEGKDQCNYHTHGVLESFGHLDLQIVFPIDPKIAGALFHSVVDEIRKGQVFQAGVEYFGMVADPNMPMIFKEVWETDRKVLRMLIPDRKGIVPGKQGCDPVFDVQWRE
;
A
#
# COMPACT_ATOMS: atom_id res chain seq x y z
N MET A 1 14.54 -15.04 -21.99
CA MET A 1 13.44 -14.15 -21.57
C MET A 1 12.22 -14.93 -21.07
N GLN A 2 11.73 -15.93 -21.80
CA GLN A 2 10.56 -16.77 -21.41
C GLN A 2 10.69 -17.46 -20.03
N ASN A 3 11.88 -17.95 -19.66
CA ASN A 3 12.07 -18.60 -18.34
C ASN A 3 11.91 -17.65 -17.14
N ARG A 4 12.30 -16.37 -17.26
CA ARG A 4 12.22 -15.42 -16.13
C ARG A 4 10.77 -15.04 -15.83
N LEU A 5 9.97 -14.81 -16.86
CA LEU A 5 8.55 -14.49 -16.70
C LEU A 5 7.79 -15.63 -16.03
N LYS A 6 8.07 -16.87 -16.43
CA LYS A 6 7.50 -18.07 -15.81
C LYS A 6 7.87 -18.17 -14.32
N GLN A 7 9.14 -17.94 -13.98
CA GLN A 7 9.60 -17.96 -12.58
C GLN A 7 8.92 -16.89 -11.72
N VAL A 8 8.73 -15.68 -12.25
CA VAL A 8 8.00 -14.61 -11.54
C VAL A 8 6.55 -15.01 -11.30
N GLN A 9 5.89 -15.57 -12.31
CA GLN A 9 4.52 -16.03 -12.20
C GLN A 9 4.37 -17.15 -11.15
N GLU A 10 5.23 -18.16 -11.20
CA GLU A 10 5.26 -19.24 -10.22
C GLU A 10 5.53 -18.72 -8.79
N PHE A 11 6.36 -17.68 -8.65
CA PHE A 11 6.60 -17.03 -7.36
C PHE A 11 5.35 -16.33 -6.84
N LYS A 12 4.67 -15.55 -7.69
CA LYS A 12 3.41 -14.86 -7.34
C LYS A 12 2.35 -15.87 -6.90
N GLU A 13 2.17 -16.96 -7.63
CA GLU A 13 1.24 -18.04 -7.29
C GLU A 13 1.57 -18.69 -5.95
N LYS A 14 2.85 -18.98 -5.67
CA LYS A 14 3.29 -19.50 -4.37
C LYS A 14 3.01 -18.53 -3.22
N CYS A 15 3.18 -17.23 -3.45
CA CYS A 15 2.84 -16.21 -2.46
C CYS A 15 1.33 -16.17 -2.18
N ILE A 16 0.48 -16.20 -3.22
CA ILE A 16 -0.97 -16.33 -3.04
C ILE A 16 -1.33 -17.59 -2.26
N GLN A 17 -0.79 -18.76 -2.64
CA GLN A 17 -1.11 -20.01 -1.94
C GLN A 17 -0.67 -20.01 -0.48
N LYS A 18 0.50 -19.43 -0.18
CA LYS A 18 1.08 -19.46 1.16
C LYS A 18 0.54 -18.36 2.07
N TYR A 19 0.31 -17.17 1.52
CA TYR A 19 0.02 -15.95 2.29
C TYR A 19 -1.29 -15.29 1.88
N GLY A 20 -1.96 -15.71 0.81
CA GLY A 20 -3.16 -15.06 0.28
C GLY A 20 -2.89 -13.78 -0.50
N PHE A 21 -1.65 -13.27 -0.53
CA PHE A 21 -1.32 -12.08 -1.29
C PHE A 21 0.15 -12.06 -1.73
N TYR A 22 0.48 -11.20 -2.69
CA TYR A 22 1.86 -10.79 -2.98
C TYR A 22 1.94 -9.27 -3.14
N VAL A 23 3.15 -8.72 -3.03
CA VAL A 23 3.44 -7.29 -3.28
C VAL A 23 4.08 -7.15 -4.65
N ASP A 24 3.51 -6.30 -5.50
CA ASP A 24 4.15 -5.85 -6.73
C ASP A 24 4.89 -4.54 -6.45
N LEU A 25 6.21 -4.56 -6.63
CA LEU A 25 7.10 -3.42 -6.38
C LEU A 25 7.44 -2.71 -7.69
N ALA A 26 6.41 -2.40 -8.48
CA ALA A 26 6.58 -1.79 -9.79
C ALA A 26 7.10 -0.34 -9.68
N PRO A 27 8.11 0.05 -10.48
CA PRO A 27 8.44 1.46 -10.67
C PRO A 27 7.28 2.15 -11.42
N SER A 28 6.95 3.39 -11.07
CA SER A 28 5.98 4.17 -11.86
C SER A 28 6.60 4.57 -13.19
N GLU A 29 5.77 4.70 -14.23
CA GLU A 29 6.19 5.22 -15.55
C GLU A 29 6.48 6.74 -15.53
N GLY A 30 6.31 7.42 -14.39
CA GLY A 30 6.54 8.86 -14.19
C GLY A 30 7.56 9.21 -13.10
N LYS A 31 8.17 10.41 -13.23
CA LYS A 31 9.23 10.98 -12.36
C LYS A 31 9.10 10.60 -10.89
N ASP A 32 10.09 9.84 -10.41
CA ASP A 32 10.42 9.63 -8.99
C ASP A 32 9.28 9.10 -8.10
N GLN A 33 8.23 8.51 -8.68
CA GLN A 33 7.16 7.88 -7.93
C GLN A 33 7.25 6.35 -8.09
N CYS A 34 6.98 5.62 -7.03
CA CYS A 34 6.69 4.20 -7.13
C CYS A 34 5.18 3.99 -7.17
N ASN A 35 4.75 2.85 -7.70
CA ASN A 35 3.36 2.40 -7.56
C ASN A 35 3.40 0.97 -7.03
N TYR A 36 3.65 0.86 -5.73
CA TYR A 36 3.69 -0.43 -5.07
C TYR A 36 2.28 -0.80 -4.65
N HIS A 37 1.88 -2.03 -4.89
CA HIS A 37 0.54 -2.47 -4.53
C HIS A 37 0.48 -3.97 -4.28
N THR A 38 -0.52 -4.39 -3.52
CA THR A 38 -0.78 -5.81 -3.30
C THR A 38 -1.68 -6.38 -4.39
N HIS A 39 -1.64 -7.70 -4.51
CA HIS A 39 -2.61 -8.49 -5.25
C HIS A 39 -3.04 -9.67 -4.37
N GLY A 40 -4.33 -10.03 -4.42
CA GLY A 40 -4.88 -11.20 -3.74
C GLY A 40 -5.55 -10.90 -2.40
N VAL A 41 -5.41 -9.68 -1.85
CA VAL A 41 -5.99 -9.33 -0.55
C VAL A 41 -7.52 -9.36 -0.64
N LEU A 42 -8.09 -8.95 -1.77
CA LEU A 42 -9.53 -8.96 -2.00
C LEU A 42 -10.07 -10.39 -2.06
N GLU A 43 -9.45 -11.24 -2.85
CA GLU A 43 -9.87 -12.62 -3.06
C GLU A 43 -9.68 -13.48 -1.80
N SER A 44 -8.61 -13.23 -1.04
CA SER A 44 -8.26 -14.04 0.12
C SER A 44 -8.90 -13.57 1.42
N PHE A 45 -9.15 -12.27 1.57
CA PHE A 45 -9.57 -11.67 2.84
C PHE A 45 -10.80 -10.77 2.72
N GLY A 46 -11.36 -10.57 1.52
CA GLY A 46 -12.54 -9.73 1.31
C GLY A 46 -12.27 -8.23 1.51
N HIS A 47 -11.00 -7.81 1.43
CA HIS A 47 -10.58 -6.43 1.64
C HIS A 47 -9.87 -5.88 0.40
N LEU A 48 -10.08 -4.61 0.05
CA LEU A 48 -9.40 -4.00 -1.10
C LEU A 48 -7.88 -4.21 -1.02
N ASP A 49 -7.27 -4.48 -2.17
CA ASP A 49 -5.82 -4.46 -2.29
C ASP A 49 -5.28 -3.08 -1.93
N LEU A 50 -4.06 -3.07 -1.39
CA LEU A 50 -3.42 -1.90 -0.82
C LEU A 50 -2.47 -1.28 -1.85
N GLN A 51 -2.28 0.04 -1.77
CA GLN A 51 -1.36 0.76 -2.64
C GLN A 51 -0.52 1.78 -1.85
N ILE A 52 0.73 1.98 -2.27
CA ILE A 52 1.60 3.08 -1.85
C ILE A 52 2.14 3.76 -3.11
N VAL A 53 1.89 5.07 -3.22
CA VAL A 53 2.40 5.95 -4.28
C VAL A 53 3.27 7.04 -3.65
N PHE A 54 4.43 6.64 -3.11
CA PHE A 54 5.35 7.54 -2.42
C PHE A 54 6.77 6.96 -2.45
N PRO A 55 7.82 7.70 -2.87
CA PRO A 55 9.19 7.19 -2.96
C PRO A 55 9.75 6.78 -1.59
N ILE A 56 9.48 5.54 -1.21
CA ILE A 56 9.94 4.91 0.02
C ILE A 56 10.76 3.67 -0.30
N ASP A 57 11.62 3.29 0.64
CA ASP A 57 12.39 2.06 0.51
C ASP A 57 11.42 0.85 0.33
N PRO A 58 11.61 -0.01 -0.69
CA PRO A 58 10.73 -1.14 -0.95
C PRO A 58 10.57 -2.11 0.23
N LYS A 59 11.57 -2.21 1.11
CA LYS A 59 11.48 -3.02 2.34
C LYS A 59 10.53 -2.38 3.35
N ILE A 60 10.55 -1.05 3.46
CA ILE A 60 9.60 -0.31 4.30
C ILE A 60 8.18 -0.48 3.73
N ALA A 61 8.01 -0.34 2.41
CA ALA A 61 6.73 -0.59 1.75
C ALA A 61 6.21 -2.01 2.03
N GLY A 62 7.07 -3.02 1.87
CA GLY A 62 6.75 -4.41 2.18
C GLY A 62 6.33 -4.60 3.64
N ALA A 63 7.09 -4.03 4.59
CA ALA A 63 6.76 -4.12 6.01
C ALA A 63 5.40 -3.47 6.34
N LEU A 64 5.09 -2.33 5.73
CA LEU A 64 3.80 -1.65 5.88
C LEU A 64 2.65 -2.50 5.34
N PHE A 65 2.77 -3.04 4.12
CA PHE A 65 1.76 -3.93 3.56
C PHE A 65 1.53 -5.16 4.42
N HIS A 66 2.60 -5.82 4.85
CA HIS A 66 2.49 -6.99 5.72
C HIS A 66 1.81 -6.65 7.05
N SER A 67 2.15 -5.52 7.67
CA SER A 67 1.53 -5.10 8.93
C SER A 67 0.03 -4.85 8.77
N VAL A 68 -0.38 -4.13 7.71
CA VAL A 68 -1.80 -3.87 7.45
C VAL A 68 -2.56 -5.15 7.10
N VAL A 69 -1.98 -6.04 6.27
CA VAL A 69 -2.62 -7.33 5.93
C VAL A 69 -2.73 -8.23 7.15
N ASP A 70 -1.76 -8.23 8.07
CA ASP A 70 -1.85 -9.00 9.31
C ASP A 70 -2.98 -8.51 10.21
N GLU A 71 -3.25 -7.20 10.26
CA GLU A 71 -4.43 -6.67 10.95
C GLU A 71 -5.74 -7.05 10.21
N ILE A 72 -5.75 -7.02 8.87
CA ILE A 72 -6.90 -7.49 8.07
C ILE A 72 -7.22 -8.96 8.39
N ARG A 73 -6.20 -9.82 8.49
CA ARG A 73 -6.37 -11.24 8.87
C ARG A 73 -6.95 -11.42 10.27
N LYS A 74 -6.72 -10.47 11.18
CA LYS A 74 -7.32 -10.46 12.53
C LYS A 74 -8.76 -9.92 12.52
N GLY A 75 -9.27 -9.50 11.37
CA GLY A 75 -10.64 -9.00 11.18
C GLY A 75 -10.74 -7.47 11.10
N GLN A 76 -9.62 -6.74 11.07
CA GLN A 76 -9.64 -5.29 10.88
C GLN A 76 -10.11 -4.95 9.45
N VAL A 77 -11.04 -4.01 9.35
CA VAL A 77 -11.47 -3.45 8.06
C VAL A 77 -10.98 -2.00 8.01
N PHE A 78 -10.10 -1.70 7.06
CA PHE A 78 -9.60 -0.35 6.84
C PHE A 78 -10.53 0.42 5.91
N GLN A 79 -10.84 1.66 6.27
CA GLN A 79 -11.77 2.52 5.55
C GLN A 79 -11.09 3.81 5.14
N ALA A 80 -11.47 4.34 3.98
CA ALA A 80 -10.97 5.62 3.51
C ALA A 80 -11.37 6.76 4.47
N GLY A 81 -10.43 7.68 4.70
CA GLY A 81 -10.64 8.86 5.55
C GLY A 81 -10.63 8.62 7.06
N VAL A 82 -10.52 7.37 7.52
CA VAL A 82 -10.36 7.05 8.94
C VAL A 82 -8.88 7.09 9.33
N GLU A 83 -8.58 7.67 10.50
CA GLU A 83 -7.23 7.70 11.07
C GLU A 83 -6.92 6.41 11.84
N TYR A 84 -5.78 5.81 11.51
CA TYR A 84 -5.25 4.62 12.17
C TYR A 84 -3.88 4.92 12.76
N PHE A 85 -3.66 4.47 13.99
CA PHE A 85 -2.45 4.71 14.78
C PHE A 85 -1.65 3.41 14.96
N GLY A 86 -0.37 3.50 15.29
CA GLY A 86 0.48 2.32 15.47
C GLY A 86 0.89 1.61 14.17
N MET A 87 0.57 2.18 13.00
CA MET A 87 0.88 1.60 11.69
C MET A 87 2.26 1.98 11.16
N VAL A 88 2.83 3.08 11.67
CA VAL A 88 4.17 3.56 11.34
C VAL A 88 5.05 3.54 12.60
N ALA A 89 6.35 3.82 12.45
CA ALA A 89 7.33 3.70 13.53
C ALA A 89 6.97 4.52 14.79
N ASP A 90 6.39 5.70 14.62
CA ASP A 90 5.80 6.46 15.73
C ASP A 90 4.33 6.05 15.92
N PRO A 91 3.96 5.44 17.05
CA PRO A 91 2.60 4.97 17.27
C PRO A 91 1.57 6.12 17.38
N ASN A 92 2.00 7.35 17.64
CA ASN A 92 1.11 8.51 17.74
C ASN A 92 0.88 9.22 16.39
N MET A 93 1.56 8.80 15.32
CA MET A 93 1.36 9.37 14.00
C MET A 93 0.16 8.70 13.31
N PRO A 94 -0.83 9.49 12.84
CA PRO A 94 -1.97 8.94 12.13
C PRO A 94 -1.58 8.57 10.70
N MET A 95 -2.05 7.42 10.24
CA MET A 95 -2.07 7.05 8.84
C MET A 95 -3.54 7.00 8.39
N ILE A 96 -3.85 7.54 7.22
CA ILE A 96 -5.18 7.43 6.62
C ILE A 96 -5.10 6.63 5.33
N PHE A 97 -6.27 6.23 4.85
CA PHE A 97 -6.43 5.55 3.58
C PHE A 97 -7.28 6.38 2.62
N LYS A 98 -7.07 6.19 1.31
CA LYS A 98 -7.89 6.77 0.24
C LYS A 98 -8.25 5.68 -0.77
N GLU A 99 -9.53 5.57 -1.14
CA GLU A 99 -9.92 4.74 -2.28
C GLU A 99 -9.47 5.41 -3.59
N VAL A 100 -8.81 4.66 -4.46
CA VAL A 100 -8.37 5.11 -5.78
C VAL A 100 -8.58 4.02 -6.83
N TRP A 101 -8.73 4.41 -8.08
CA TRP A 101 -8.81 3.48 -9.20
C TRP A 101 -7.42 3.19 -9.75
N GLU A 102 -7.04 1.91 -9.75
CA GLU A 102 -5.82 1.42 -10.37
C GLU A 102 -6.21 0.64 -11.63
N THR A 103 -6.06 1.27 -12.80
CA THR A 103 -6.40 0.74 -14.14
C THR A 103 -7.84 0.24 -14.29
N ASP A 104 -8.19 -0.90 -13.72
CA ASP A 104 -9.48 -1.60 -13.86
C ASP A 104 -10.15 -1.95 -12.52
N ARG A 105 -9.50 -1.67 -11.39
CA ARG A 105 -10.00 -2.03 -10.06
C ARG A 105 -9.83 -0.92 -9.03
N LYS A 106 -10.63 -0.98 -7.97
CA LYS A 106 -10.42 -0.12 -6.79
C LYS A 106 -9.34 -0.72 -5.90
N VAL A 107 -8.45 0.15 -5.42
CA VAL A 107 -7.47 -0.17 -4.37
C VAL A 107 -7.58 0.85 -3.25
N LEU A 108 -7.04 0.50 -2.09
CA LEU A 108 -6.99 1.35 -0.92
C LEU A 108 -5.56 1.86 -0.72
N ARG A 109 -5.32 3.12 -1.10
CA ARG A 109 -4.02 3.77 -0.99
C ARG A 109 -3.74 4.15 0.46
N MET A 110 -2.60 3.69 0.98
CA MET A 110 -2.04 4.06 2.27
C MET A 110 -1.37 5.42 2.15
N LEU A 111 -1.78 6.39 2.97
CA LEU A 111 -1.25 7.75 2.96
C LEU A 111 -0.36 7.96 4.18
N ILE A 112 0.94 7.98 3.95
CA ILE A 112 1.96 8.10 4.98
C ILE A 112 2.01 9.57 5.44
N PRO A 113 1.89 9.86 6.75
CA PRO A 113 1.96 11.22 7.26
C PRO A 113 3.35 11.83 7.06
N ASP A 114 3.40 13.16 7.03
CA ASP A 114 4.67 13.88 7.06
C ASP A 114 5.37 13.74 8.43
N ARG A 115 6.57 14.33 8.53
CA ARG A 115 7.38 14.29 9.76
C ARG A 115 6.73 14.97 10.97
N LYS A 116 5.67 15.76 10.78
CA LYS A 116 4.90 16.42 11.84
C LYS A 116 3.61 15.66 12.17
N GLY A 117 3.37 14.51 11.54
CA GLY A 117 2.14 13.74 11.71
C GLY A 117 0.95 14.30 10.92
N ILE A 118 1.16 15.23 9.99
CA ILE A 118 0.08 15.76 9.15
C ILE A 118 -0.09 14.82 7.95
N VAL A 119 -1.29 14.29 7.77
CA VAL A 119 -1.58 13.36 6.69
C VAL A 119 -1.76 14.10 5.35
N PRO A 120 -1.40 13.45 4.21
CA PRO A 120 -1.66 13.99 2.88
C PRO A 120 -3.12 14.42 2.66
N GLY A 121 -3.32 15.54 1.97
CA GLY A 121 -4.63 16.17 1.74
C GLY A 121 -5.10 17.12 2.83
N LYS A 122 -4.37 17.23 3.95
CA LYS A 122 -4.67 18.19 5.02
C LYS A 122 -3.83 19.46 4.88
N GLN A 123 -4.42 20.58 5.30
CA GLN A 123 -3.75 21.87 5.31
C GLN A 123 -2.47 21.80 6.16
N GLY A 124 -1.35 22.25 5.59
CA GLY A 124 -0.06 22.29 6.27
C GLY A 124 0.78 21.01 6.14
N CYS A 125 0.30 19.98 5.43
CA CYS A 125 1.10 18.82 5.06
C CYS A 125 2.31 19.25 4.23
N ASP A 126 3.47 18.66 4.51
CA ASP A 126 4.67 18.85 3.69
C ASP A 126 4.39 18.49 2.22
N PRO A 127 4.65 19.41 1.26
CA PRO A 127 4.38 19.18 -0.16
C PRO A 127 4.98 17.89 -0.74
N VAL A 128 6.10 17.41 -0.19
CA VAL A 128 6.74 16.15 -0.63
C VAL A 128 5.86 14.95 -0.29
N PHE A 129 5.17 14.98 0.85
CA PHE A 129 4.25 13.92 1.28
C PHE A 129 2.86 14.11 0.68
N ASP A 130 2.44 15.36 0.48
CA ASP A 130 1.11 15.71 -0.03
C ASP A 130 0.84 15.21 -1.46
N VAL A 131 1.89 14.92 -2.25
CA VAL A 131 1.75 14.32 -3.58
C VAL A 131 0.98 13.00 -3.57
N GLN A 132 0.99 12.26 -2.46
CA GLN A 132 0.27 11.00 -2.29
C GLN A 132 -1.26 11.15 -2.43
N TRP A 133 -1.78 12.36 -2.13
CA TRP A 133 -3.21 12.66 -2.15
C TRP A 133 -3.79 12.76 -3.56
N ARG A 134 -2.94 13.02 -4.56
CA ARG A 134 -3.35 13.20 -5.96
C ARG A 134 -3.96 11.90 -6.50
N GLU A 135 -4.72 11.98 -7.59
CA GLU A 135 -5.23 10.78 -8.27
C GLU A 135 -4.07 9.95 -8.83
#